data_AF-A0A5B6ZEU2-F1
#
_entry.id   AF-A0A5B6ZEU2-F1
#
_cell.length_a   1.000
_cell.length_b   1.000
_cell.length_c   1.000
_cell.angle_alpha   90.00
_cell.angle_beta   90.00
_cell.angle_gamma   90.00
#
_symmetry.space_group_name_H-M   'P 1'
#
loop_
_entity.id
_entity.type
_entity.pdbx_description
1 polymer ?
#
loop_
_entity_poly.entity_id
_entity_poly.type
_entity_poly.pdbx_seq_one_letter_code
_entity_poly.pdbx_strand_id
1 'polypeptide(L)'
;MGGQVIWTCLKYIPHRLAGATLIAPVVNYWWPGFPANLSKEAYYQQFPQDQWTLRVAHYIPWLTYWWNTQNWFPFSSVIANCTAVFSRQDLELVPSLSSRKGYEAQVRQQGEYESLHRDLMIGFGTWEFDPMDLKNPFPNNEGSVHLWQGDEDGFVPFTLQRYIAQQLPWIHFHELSGTGHMFPLADGMGDAIIKALLIGENSI
;
A
#
# COMPACT_ATOMS: atom_id res chain seq x y z
N MET A 1 2.24 -4.07 0.80
CA MET A 1 3.34 -3.84 -0.17
C MET A 1 2.90 -4.31 -1.54
N GLY A 2 3.37 -3.68 -2.63
CA GLY A 2 3.06 -4.06 -4.02
C GLY A 2 2.72 -2.89 -4.93
N GLY A 3 2.20 -1.79 -4.37
CA GLY A 3 1.90 -0.57 -5.13
C GLY A 3 3.12 -0.01 -5.87
N GLN A 4 4.32 -0.19 -5.31
CA GLN A 4 5.57 0.21 -5.94
C GLN A 4 5.84 -0.44 -7.30
N VAL A 5 5.46 -1.70 -7.45
CA VAL A 5 5.60 -2.43 -8.71
C VAL A 5 4.63 -1.85 -9.73
N ILE A 6 3.38 -1.62 -9.33
CA ILE A 6 2.35 -1.10 -10.23
C ILE A 6 2.67 0.33 -10.69
N TRP A 7 3.09 1.23 -9.79
CA TRP A 7 3.51 2.58 -10.18
C TRP A 7 4.66 2.55 -11.19
N THR A 8 5.64 1.68 -10.98
CA THR A 8 6.78 1.48 -11.90
C THR A 8 6.32 0.94 -13.26
N CYS A 9 5.39 -0.02 -13.28
CA CYS A 9 4.82 -0.54 -14.52
C CYS A 9 4.04 0.54 -15.29
N LEU A 10 3.23 1.35 -14.61
CA LEU A 10 2.50 2.46 -15.21
C LEU A 10 3.45 3.53 -15.78
N LYS A 11 4.60 3.77 -15.13
CA LYS A 11 5.63 4.69 -15.61
C LYS A 11 6.33 4.19 -16.88
N TYR A 12 6.79 2.94 -16.86
CA TYR A 12 7.79 2.47 -17.84
C TYR A 12 7.23 1.57 -18.92
N ILE A 13 6.21 0.78 -18.62
CA ILE A 13 5.65 -0.20 -19.55
C ILE A 13 4.10 -0.16 -19.59
N PRO A 14 3.45 1.02 -19.61
CA PRO A 14 1.99 1.10 -19.60
C PRO A 14 1.36 0.38 -20.80
N HIS A 15 2.01 0.42 -21.97
CA HIS A 15 1.59 -0.28 -23.18
C HIS A 15 1.57 -1.82 -23.08
N ARG A 16 2.15 -2.40 -22.01
CA ARG A 16 2.11 -3.84 -21.73
C ARG A 16 0.98 -4.23 -20.76
N LEU A 17 0.21 -3.25 -20.29
CA LEU A 17 -0.87 -3.44 -19.33
C LEU A 17 -2.22 -3.28 -20.05
N ALA A 18 -3.16 -4.16 -19.75
CA ALA A 18 -4.57 -3.97 -20.12
C ALA A 18 -5.34 -3.08 -19.12
N GLY A 19 -4.71 -2.79 -17.98
CA GLY A 19 -5.26 -2.04 -16.86
C GLY A 19 -4.47 -2.33 -15.59
N ALA A 20 -4.76 -1.63 -14.50
CA ALA A 20 -4.15 -1.88 -13.20
C ALA A 20 -5.13 -1.62 -12.05
N THR A 21 -5.01 -2.39 -10.97
CA THR A 21 -5.73 -2.12 -9.72
C THR A 21 -4.74 -2.07 -8.55
N LEU A 22 -4.78 -0.97 -7.80
CA LEU A 22 -4.02 -0.75 -6.59
C LEU A 22 -4.96 -0.95 -5.40
N ILE A 23 -4.59 -1.82 -4.46
CA ILE A 23 -5.43 -2.19 -3.31
C ILE A 23 -4.67 -1.79 -2.05
N ALA A 24 -5.18 -0.77 -1.35
CA ALA A 24 -4.56 -0.17 -0.17
C ALA A 24 -3.02 -0.01 -0.31
N PRO A 25 -2.53 0.63 -1.40
CA PRO A 25 -1.11 0.58 -1.74
C PRO A 25 -0.27 1.39 -0.76
N VAL A 26 0.76 0.80 -0.17
CA VAL A 26 1.67 1.54 0.74
C VAL A 26 2.20 2.82 0.07
N VAL A 27 2.17 3.92 0.82
CA VAL A 27 2.55 5.27 0.36
C VAL A 27 3.89 5.68 0.95
N ASN A 28 4.76 6.25 0.13
CA ASN A 28 6.02 6.83 0.59
C ASN A 28 5.80 8.29 1.04
N TYR A 29 6.00 8.55 2.33
CA TYR A 29 5.83 9.88 2.93
C TYR A 29 6.81 10.94 2.40
N TRP A 30 7.87 10.52 1.72
CA TRP A 30 8.91 11.39 1.17
C TRP A 30 8.74 11.68 -0.33
N TRP A 31 7.62 11.27 -0.95
CA TRP A 31 7.33 11.69 -2.33
C TRP A 31 7.14 13.22 -2.42
N PRO A 32 7.89 13.92 -3.30
CA PRO A 32 7.93 15.38 -3.35
C PRO A 32 6.62 16.04 -3.80
N GLY A 33 5.74 15.32 -4.49
CA GLY A 33 4.44 15.80 -4.92
C GLY A 33 3.44 15.97 -3.77
N PHE A 34 3.73 15.42 -2.58
CA PHE A 34 2.91 15.69 -1.41
C PHE A 34 3.23 17.05 -0.79
N PRO A 35 2.21 17.83 -0.39
CA PRO A 35 2.40 18.97 0.50
C PRO A 35 3.08 18.51 1.79
N ALA A 36 4.16 19.20 2.18
CA ALA A 36 4.97 18.79 3.33
C ALA A 36 4.21 18.76 4.66
N ASN A 37 3.16 19.57 4.81
CA ASN A 37 2.27 19.51 5.97
C ASN A 37 1.40 18.24 5.97
N LEU A 38 0.86 17.86 4.82
CA LEU A 38 0.00 16.69 4.65
C LEU A 38 0.78 15.40 4.90
N SER A 39 1.95 15.24 4.26
CA SER A 39 2.79 14.06 4.45
C SER A 39 3.29 13.94 5.88
N LYS A 40 3.65 15.06 6.51
CA LYS A 40 4.05 15.12 7.92
C LYS A 40 2.92 14.69 8.85
N GLU A 41 1.72 15.23 8.66
CA GLU A 41 0.56 14.88 9.49
C GLU A 41 0.25 13.38 9.40
N ALA A 42 0.12 12.84 8.19
CA ALA A 42 -0.11 11.42 7.97
C ALA A 42 1.02 10.55 8.58
N TYR A 43 2.28 10.98 8.43
CA TYR A 43 3.41 10.26 8.98
C TYR A 43 3.35 10.14 10.51
N TYR A 44 2.95 11.21 11.20
CA TYR A 44 2.87 11.22 12.68
C TYR A 44 1.63 10.53 13.25
N GLN A 45 0.67 10.12 12.41
CA GLN A 45 -0.45 9.25 12.83
C GLN A 45 0.01 7.81 13.10
N GLN A 46 1.12 7.39 12.50
CA GLN A 46 1.70 6.06 12.72
C GLN A 46 2.26 5.89 14.14
N PHE A 47 2.39 4.65 14.58
CA PHE A 47 3.05 4.36 15.84
C PHE A 47 4.52 4.83 15.84
N PRO A 48 5.07 5.25 17.00
CA PRO A 48 6.47 5.68 17.08
C PRO A 48 7.49 4.68 16.54
N GLN A 49 7.25 3.37 16.72
CA GLN A 49 8.13 2.34 16.17
C GLN A 49 8.11 2.26 14.65
N ASP A 50 6.95 2.50 14.03
CA ASP A 50 6.83 2.52 12.57
C ASP A 50 7.47 3.78 12.01
N GLN A 51 7.27 4.93 12.65
CA GLN A 51 7.98 6.16 12.32
C GLN A 51 9.50 5.93 12.23
N TRP A 52 10.11 5.34 13.27
CA TRP A 52 11.54 5.04 13.24
C TRP A 52 11.93 4.00 12.19
N THR A 53 11.15 2.92 12.06
CA THR A 53 11.37 1.89 11.04
C THR A 53 11.44 2.51 9.64
N LEU A 54 10.48 3.38 9.32
CA LEU A 54 10.42 4.03 8.02
C LEU A 54 11.58 5.02 7.83
N ARG A 55 11.98 5.76 8.87
CA ARG A 55 13.17 6.63 8.80
C ARG A 55 14.44 5.84 8.52
N VAL A 56 14.62 4.68 9.15
CA VAL A 56 15.77 3.81 8.86
C VAL A 56 15.71 3.32 7.42
N ALA A 57 14.56 2.83 6.97
CA ALA A 57 14.38 2.38 5.59
C ALA A 57 14.65 3.48 4.56
N HIS A 58 14.30 4.73 4.86
CA HIS A 58 14.49 5.87 3.97
C HIS A 58 15.93 6.41 3.98
N TYR A 59 16.46 6.76 5.15
CA TYR A 59 17.73 7.49 5.25
C TYR A 59 18.96 6.59 5.34
N ILE A 60 18.82 5.38 5.90
CA ILE A 60 19.94 4.48 6.18
C ILE A 60 19.53 3.03 5.82
N PRO A 61 19.12 2.75 4.57
CA PRO A 61 18.46 1.51 4.18
C PRO A 61 19.27 0.24 4.49
N TRP A 62 20.60 0.32 4.49
CA TRP A 62 21.48 -0.80 4.84
C TRP A 62 21.34 -1.28 6.30
N LEU A 63 20.74 -0.47 7.18
CA LEU A 63 20.40 -0.85 8.55
C LEU A 63 18.97 -1.40 8.71
N THR A 64 18.15 -1.46 7.65
CA THR A 64 16.73 -1.84 7.76
C THR A 64 16.55 -3.24 8.37
N TYR A 65 17.36 -4.20 7.93
CA TYR A 65 17.34 -5.56 8.49
C TYR A 65 17.76 -5.58 9.96
N TRP A 66 18.87 -4.91 10.28
CA TRP A 66 19.36 -4.83 11.65
C TRP A 66 18.30 -4.21 12.55
N TRP A 67 17.71 -3.06 12.18
CA TRP A 67 16.69 -2.38 12.96
C TRP A 67 15.49 -3.28 13.29
N ASN A 68 14.98 -4.00 12.29
CA ASN A 68 13.75 -4.80 12.44
C ASN A 68 13.96 -6.17 13.09
N THR A 69 15.20 -6.54 13.41
CA THR A 69 15.54 -7.80 14.09
C THR A 69 15.99 -7.58 15.55
N GLN A 70 15.97 -6.34 16.04
CA GLN A 70 16.34 -6.03 17.43
C GLN A 70 15.22 -6.38 18.42
N ASN A 71 15.60 -6.88 19.60
CA ASN A 71 14.68 -7.21 20.69
C ASN A 71 14.64 -6.15 21.81
N TRP A 72 15.51 -5.14 21.76
CA TRP A 72 15.66 -4.13 22.83
C TRP A 72 14.68 -2.96 22.71
N PHE A 73 14.06 -2.80 21.55
CA PHE A 73 13.05 -1.79 21.28
C PHE A 73 12.04 -2.35 20.28
N PRO A 74 10.82 -1.81 20.21
CA PRO A 74 9.82 -2.29 19.27
C PRO A 74 10.26 -2.01 17.82
N PHE A 75 10.25 -3.05 16.99
CA PHE A 75 10.39 -2.96 15.54
C PHE A 75 9.01 -2.72 14.88
N SER A 76 8.94 -2.73 13.55
CA SER A 76 7.70 -2.49 12.80
C SER A 76 6.50 -3.23 13.38
N SER A 77 5.40 -2.49 13.61
CA SER A 77 4.15 -3.04 14.13
C SER A 77 3.54 -4.07 13.18
N VAL A 78 3.72 -3.87 11.87
CA VAL A 78 3.26 -4.79 10.81
C VAL A 78 4.05 -6.10 10.85
N ILE A 79 5.38 -6.04 10.94
CA ILE A 79 6.23 -7.26 11.06
C ILE A 79 5.91 -7.97 12.38
N ALA A 80 5.64 -7.22 13.46
CA ALA A 80 5.28 -7.76 14.76
C ALA A 80 3.85 -8.31 14.83
N ASN A 81 3.05 -8.20 13.75
CA ASN A 81 1.62 -8.54 13.72
C ASN A 81 0.82 -7.87 14.87
N CYS A 82 1.11 -6.60 15.14
CA CYS A 82 0.46 -5.84 16.19
C CYS A 82 -1.02 -5.62 15.87
N THR A 83 -1.91 -6.11 16.74
CA THR A 83 -3.35 -6.01 16.49
C THR A 83 -3.93 -4.61 16.68
N ALA A 84 -3.19 -3.72 17.35
CA ALA A 84 -3.63 -2.34 17.59
C ALA A 84 -3.69 -1.48 16.31
N VAL A 85 -3.10 -1.95 15.19
CA VAL A 85 -3.17 -1.28 13.89
C VAL A 85 -4.51 -1.53 13.19
N PHE A 86 -5.19 -2.63 13.51
CA PHE A 86 -6.41 -3.04 12.82
C PHE A 86 -7.61 -2.15 13.16
N SER A 87 -8.41 -1.84 12.14
CA SER A 87 -9.72 -1.22 12.32
C SER A 87 -10.72 -2.20 12.95
N ARG A 88 -11.93 -1.72 13.28
CA ARG A 88 -13.01 -2.58 13.76
C ARG A 88 -13.36 -3.67 12.75
N GLN A 89 -13.50 -3.31 11.47
CA GLN A 89 -13.81 -4.27 10.41
C GLN A 89 -12.66 -5.26 10.19
N ASP A 90 -11.42 -4.80 10.26
CA ASP A 90 -10.26 -5.69 10.08
C ASP A 90 -10.25 -6.81 11.11
N LEU A 91 -10.60 -6.51 12.36
CA LEU A 91 -10.71 -7.49 13.44
C LEU A 91 -11.81 -8.53 13.18
N GLU A 92 -12.92 -8.14 12.55
CA GLU A 92 -13.99 -9.05 12.13
C GLU A 92 -13.52 -10.01 11.02
N LEU A 93 -12.55 -9.58 10.19
CA LEU A 93 -12.00 -10.34 9.06
C LEU A 93 -10.77 -11.19 9.42
N VAL A 94 -10.24 -11.08 10.65
CA VAL A 94 -9.10 -11.88 11.13
C VAL A 94 -9.28 -13.40 10.93
N PRO A 95 -10.47 -14.01 11.14
CA PRO A 95 -10.66 -15.43 10.88
C PRO A 95 -10.35 -15.83 9.43
N SER A 96 -10.63 -14.97 8.46
CA SER A 96 -10.35 -15.18 7.02
C SER A 96 -8.85 -15.23 6.72
N LEU A 97 -8.01 -14.62 7.57
CA LEU A 97 -6.54 -14.70 7.47
C LEU A 97 -5.98 -16.09 7.78
N SER A 98 -6.74 -16.97 8.45
CA SER A 98 -6.27 -18.33 8.78
C SER A 98 -5.87 -19.13 7.54
N SER A 99 -6.57 -18.90 6.42
CA SER A 99 -6.25 -19.48 5.11
C SER A 99 -4.83 -19.13 4.63
N ARG A 100 -4.31 -17.95 5.02
CA ARG A 100 -2.98 -17.47 4.63
C ARG A 100 -1.83 -18.23 5.29
N LYS A 101 -2.08 -18.81 6.47
CA LYS A 101 -1.05 -19.62 7.17
C LYS A 101 -0.60 -20.82 6.34
N GLY A 102 -1.45 -21.33 5.45
CA GLY A 102 -1.12 -22.45 4.58
C GLY A 102 -0.02 -22.17 3.55
N TYR A 103 0.25 -20.89 3.24
CA TYR A 103 1.25 -20.51 2.23
C TYR A 103 2.29 -19.49 2.73
N GLU A 104 2.38 -19.26 4.04
CA GLU A 104 3.31 -18.30 4.63
C GLU A 104 4.78 -18.63 4.31
N ALA A 105 5.13 -19.91 4.32
CA ALA A 105 6.49 -20.36 3.99
C ALA A 105 6.87 -20.02 2.54
N GLN A 106 5.92 -20.08 1.60
CA GLN A 106 6.11 -19.75 0.20
C GLN A 106 6.30 -18.24 0.01
N VAL A 107 5.54 -17.43 0.74
CA VAL A 107 5.69 -15.95 0.74
C VAL A 107 7.07 -15.54 1.27
N ARG A 108 7.59 -16.28 2.27
CA ARG A 108 8.90 -16.03 2.89
C ARG A 108 10.03 -16.93 2.35
N GLN A 109 9.86 -17.56 1.18
CA GLN A 109 10.81 -18.56 0.68
C GLN A 109 12.23 -18.04 0.44
N GLN A 110 12.38 -16.72 0.25
CA GLN A 110 13.68 -16.05 0.06
C GLN A 110 14.26 -15.51 1.38
N GLY A 111 13.63 -15.82 2.51
CA GLY A 111 13.98 -15.31 3.84
C GLY A 111 13.39 -13.93 4.12
N GLU A 112 13.40 -13.54 5.40
CA GLU A 112 12.78 -12.28 5.85
C GLU A 112 13.43 -11.05 5.23
N TYR A 113 14.73 -11.11 4.93
CA TYR A 113 15.43 -10.00 4.30
C TYR A 113 14.81 -9.65 2.94
N GLU A 114 14.74 -10.60 2.02
CA GLU A 114 14.20 -10.39 0.68
C GLU A 114 12.68 -10.17 0.70
N SER A 115 11.96 -10.87 1.57
CA SER A 115 10.49 -10.84 1.58
C SER A 115 9.87 -9.67 2.36
N LEU A 116 10.59 -9.02 3.29
CA LEU A 116 10.04 -7.93 4.13
C LEU A 116 10.92 -6.69 4.11
N HIS A 117 12.20 -6.84 4.44
CA HIS A 117 13.09 -5.69 4.67
C HIS A 117 13.47 -4.99 3.38
N ARG A 118 13.73 -5.76 2.31
CA ARG A 118 14.00 -5.22 0.99
C ARG A 118 12.78 -4.53 0.41
N ASP A 119 11.59 -5.06 0.66
CA ASP A 119 10.32 -4.41 0.32
C ASP A 119 10.20 -3.05 1.01
N LEU A 120 10.46 -2.96 2.32
CA LEU A 120 10.50 -1.68 3.04
C LEU A 120 11.49 -0.69 2.42
N MET A 121 12.71 -1.15 2.12
CA MET A 121 13.73 -0.32 1.48
C MET A 121 13.30 0.21 0.10
N ILE A 122 12.62 -0.60 -0.70
CA ILE A 122 12.11 -0.18 -2.01
C ILE A 122 10.93 0.79 -1.84
N GLY A 123 9.96 0.45 -0.99
CA GLY A 123 8.76 1.24 -0.79
C GLY A 123 9.05 2.63 -0.23
N PHE A 124 9.98 2.73 0.73
CA PHE A 124 10.30 3.97 1.43
C PHE A 124 11.65 4.59 1.03
N GLY A 125 12.37 4.00 0.09
CA GLY A 125 13.62 4.57 -0.44
C GLY A 125 13.40 5.83 -1.27
N THR A 126 14.49 6.36 -1.84
CA THR A 126 14.42 7.43 -2.82
C THR A 126 14.01 6.88 -4.18
N TRP A 127 12.98 7.48 -4.79
CA TRP A 127 12.52 7.11 -6.12
C TRP A 127 13.00 8.11 -7.15
N GLU A 128 13.24 7.62 -8.37
CA GLU A 128 13.64 8.47 -9.52
C GLU A 128 12.47 9.24 -10.13
N PHE A 129 11.23 8.89 -9.77
CA PHE A 129 10.01 9.57 -10.21
C PHE A 129 9.00 9.66 -9.07
N ASP A 130 8.11 10.63 -9.16
CA ASP A 130 6.93 10.74 -8.31
C ASP A 130 5.72 10.12 -9.03
N PRO A 131 4.95 9.21 -8.40
CA PRO A 131 3.70 8.71 -8.95
C PRO A 131 2.70 9.80 -9.37
N MET A 132 2.68 10.94 -8.67
CA MET A 132 1.78 12.07 -8.95
C MET A 132 2.17 12.86 -10.21
N ASP A 133 3.37 12.65 -10.76
CA ASP A 133 3.80 13.24 -12.04
C ASP A 133 3.37 12.39 -13.26
N LEU A 134 2.73 11.25 -13.03
CA LEU A 134 2.31 10.35 -14.10
C LEU A 134 1.13 10.95 -14.89
N LYS A 135 1.29 10.95 -16.22
CA LYS A 135 0.19 11.25 -17.15
C LYS A 135 -0.69 10.02 -17.31
N ASN A 136 -1.93 10.23 -17.78
CA ASN A 136 -2.84 9.14 -18.07
C ASN A 136 -2.17 8.11 -19.00
N PRO A 137 -1.93 6.86 -18.53
CA PRO A 137 -1.29 5.83 -19.33
C PRO A 137 -2.20 5.26 -20.43
N PHE A 138 -3.52 5.51 -20.35
CA PHE A 138 -4.53 5.00 -21.27
C PHE A 138 -5.43 6.14 -21.81
N PRO A 139 -4.89 7.05 -22.63
CA PRO A 139 -5.62 8.24 -23.10
C PRO A 139 -6.77 7.93 -24.08
N ASN A 140 -6.80 6.74 -24.70
CA ASN A 140 -7.81 6.32 -25.65
C ASN A 140 -8.79 5.31 -25.06
N ASN A 141 -8.86 5.21 -23.72
CA ASN A 141 -9.67 4.24 -22.97
C ASN A 141 -9.36 2.78 -23.32
N GLU A 142 -8.11 2.48 -23.68
CA GLU A 142 -7.61 1.12 -23.93
C GLU A 142 -7.39 0.30 -22.65
N GLY A 143 -7.47 0.95 -21.49
CA GLY A 143 -7.37 0.35 -20.16
C GLY A 143 -7.77 1.35 -19.08
N SER A 144 -7.86 0.88 -17.83
CA SER A 144 -8.21 1.71 -16.68
C SER A 144 -7.24 1.47 -15.51
N VAL A 145 -7.12 2.46 -14.63
CA VAL A 145 -6.39 2.33 -13.37
C VAL A 145 -7.34 2.58 -12.22
N HIS A 146 -7.41 1.64 -11.30
CA HIS A 146 -8.26 1.71 -10.12
C HIS A 146 -7.40 1.80 -8.86
N LEU A 147 -7.83 2.60 -7.89
CA LEU A 147 -7.19 2.69 -6.57
C LEU A 147 -8.26 2.51 -5.49
N TRP A 148 -8.09 1.48 -4.67
CA TRP A 148 -9.03 1.06 -3.64
C TRP A 148 -8.47 1.34 -2.26
N GLN A 149 -9.23 2.03 -1.42
CA GLN A 149 -8.77 2.40 -0.08
C GLN A 149 -9.94 2.47 0.91
N GLY A 150 -9.77 1.82 2.06
CA GLY A 150 -10.65 2.00 3.21
C GLY A 150 -10.32 3.29 3.97
N ASP A 151 -11.35 4.01 4.42
CA ASP A 151 -11.22 5.26 5.17
C ASP A 151 -10.84 5.07 6.65
N GLU A 152 -10.97 3.85 7.17
CA GLU A 152 -10.51 3.43 8.51
C GLU A 152 -9.22 2.57 8.46
N ASP A 153 -8.49 2.58 7.34
CA ASP A 153 -7.22 1.85 7.22
C ASP A 153 -6.16 2.41 8.21
N GLY A 154 -5.77 1.57 9.18
CA GLY A 154 -4.76 1.93 10.17
C GLY A 154 -3.31 1.70 9.73
N PHE A 155 -3.08 1.04 8.59
CA PHE A 155 -1.75 0.73 8.06
C PHE A 155 -1.28 1.77 7.05
N VAL A 156 -2.19 2.21 6.17
CA VAL A 156 -1.89 3.14 5.09
C VAL A 156 -2.80 4.36 5.21
N PRO A 157 -2.24 5.59 5.26
CA PRO A 157 -3.03 6.79 5.48
C PRO A 157 -3.94 7.08 4.29
N PHE A 158 -5.24 6.94 4.52
CA PHE A 158 -6.30 7.26 3.56
C PHE A 158 -6.15 8.68 2.97
N THR A 159 -5.76 9.65 3.80
CA THR A 159 -5.59 11.05 3.41
C THR A 159 -4.58 11.23 2.28
N LEU A 160 -3.49 10.46 2.27
CA LEU A 160 -2.49 10.51 1.21
C LEU A 160 -3.00 9.87 -0.09
N GLN A 161 -3.76 8.80 -0.01
CA GLN A 161 -4.36 8.17 -1.20
C GLN A 161 -5.38 9.07 -1.87
N ARG A 162 -6.25 9.70 -1.07
CA ARG A 162 -7.21 10.67 -1.56
C ARG A 162 -6.49 11.82 -2.27
N TYR A 163 -5.37 12.28 -1.74
CA TYR A 163 -4.56 13.31 -2.40
C TYR A 163 -3.96 12.83 -3.73
N ILE A 164 -3.39 11.61 -3.78
CA ILE A 164 -2.89 11.02 -5.04
C ILE A 164 -4.00 10.98 -6.10
N ALA A 165 -5.18 10.49 -5.74
CA ALA A 165 -6.33 10.42 -6.64
C ALA A 165 -6.78 11.79 -7.16
N GLN A 166 -6.67 12.84 -6.33
CA GLN A 166 -6.96 14.21 -6.75
C GLN A 166 -5.93 14.75 -7.75
N GLN A 167 -4.64 14.39 -7.60
CA GLN A 167 -3.59 14.78 -8.55
C GLN A 167 -3.67 14.00 -9.86
N LEU A 168 -4.18 12.77 -9.82
CA LEU A 168 -4.25 11.85 -10.94
C LEU A 168 -5.71 11.55 -11.31
N PRO A 169 -6.44 12.49 -11.96
CA PRO A 169 -7.87 12.34 -12.24
C PRO A 169 -8.22 11.20 -13.21
N TRP A 170 -7.22 10.58 -13.83
CA TRP A 170 -7.36 9.37 -14.65
C TRP A 170 -7.45 8.08 -13.81
N ILE A 171 -7.24 8.15 -12.49
CA ILE A 171 -7.45 7.03 -11.58
C ILE A 171 -8.91 6.99 -11.14
N HIS A 172 -9.54 5.83 -11.30
CA HIS A 172 -10.81 5.52 -10.67
C HIS A 172 -10.58 5.21 -9.19
N PHE A 173 -10.80 6.22 -8.33
CA PHE A 173 -10.64 6.07 -6.90
C PHE A 173 -11.91 5.50 -6.25
N HIS A 174 -11.74 4.41 -5.51
CA HIS A 174 -12.77 3.69 -4.78
C HIS A 174 -12.51 3.85 -3.28
N GLU A 175 -13.21 4.82 -2.69
CA GLU A 175 -13.20 5.06 -1.25
C GLU A 175 -14.26 4.20 -0.59
N LEU A 176 -13.85 3.40 0.39
CA LEU A 176 -14.71 2.43 1.06
C LEU A 176 -14.97 2.87 2.51
N SER A 177 -16.20 3.32 2.78
CA SER A 177 -16.54 3.90 4.08
C SER A 177 -16.71 2.86 5.18
N GLY A 178 -16.14 3.14 6.36
CA GLY A 178 -16.16 2.26 7.53
C GLY A 178 -15.33 0.99 7.33
N THR A 179 -14.35 1.02 6.42
CA THR A 179 -13.54 -0.16 6.07
C THR A 179 -12.06 0.01 6.38
N GLY A 180 -11.44 -1.06 6.86
CA GLY A 180 -10.01 -1.09 7.19
C GLY A 180 -9.14 -1.62 6.06
N HIS A 181 -7.88 -1.93 6.36
CA HIS A 181 -6.90 -2.41 5.37
C HIS A 181 -7.24 -3.79 4.80
N MET A 182 -7.97 -4.59 5.57
CA MET A 182 -8.30 -5.98 5.27
C MET A 182 -9.58 -6.13 4.45
N PHE A 183 -10.18 -5.03 3.98
CA PHE A 183 -11.37 -5.03 3.12
C PHE A 183 -11.33 -6.03 1.94
N PRO A 184 -10.18 -6.37 1.30
CA PRO A 184 -10.17 -7.36 0.22
C PRO A 184 -10.56 -8.77 0.65
N LEU A 185 -10.59 -9.04 1.96
CA LEU A 185 -11.03 -10.31 2.54
C LEU A 185 -12.52 -10.37 2.83
N ALA A 186 -13.24 -9.24 2.73
CA ALA A 186 -14.68 -9.22 2.92
C ALA A 186 -15.39 -9.96 1.76
N ASP A 187 -16.51 -10.59 2.07
CA ASP A 187 -17.29 -11.37 1.11
C ASP A 187 -17.68 -10.51 -0.11
N GLY A 188 -17.38 -11.01 -1.31
CA GLY A 188 -17.68 -10.33 -2.58
C GLY A 188 -16.70 -9.23 -3.00
N MET A 189 -15.81 -8.75 -2.11
CA MET A 189 -14.88 -7.67 -2.48
C MET A 189 -13.88 -8.07 -3.56
N GLY A 190 -13.37 -9.31 -3.53
CA GLY A 190 -12.49 -9.82 -4.59
C GLY A 190 -13.16 -9.76 -5.97
N ASP A 191 -14.42 -10.21 -6.05
CA ASP A 191 -15.20 -10.18 -7.29
C ASP A 191 -15.48 -8.74 -7.74
N ALA A 192 -15.83 -7.84 -6.81
CA ALA A 192 -16.06 -6.43 -7.11
C ALA A 192 -14.81 -5.75 -7.69
N ILE A 193 -13.65 -5.95 -7.08
CA ILE A 193 -12.37 -5.38 -7.54
C ILE A 193 -12.00 -5.90 -8.94
N ILE A 194 -12.16 -7.20 -9.19
CA ILE A 194 -11.86 -7.80 -10.49
C ILE A 194 -12.86 -7.36 -11.56
N LYS A 195 -14.16 -7.30 -11.25
CA LYS A 195 -15.18 -6.81 -12.20
C LYS A 195 -14.97 -5.34 -12.55
N ALA A 196 -14.65 -4.50 -11.58
CA ALA A 196 -14.34 -3.09 -11.84
C ALA A 196 -13.18 -2.96 -12.84
N LEU A 197 -12.11 -3.75 -12.67
CA LEU A 197 -10.96 -3.74 -13.58
C LEU A 197 -11.29 -4.29 -14.99
N LEU A 198 -12.07 -5.37 -15.09
CA LEU A 198 -12.28 -6.08 -16.35
C LEU A 198 -13.44 -5.54 -17.20
N ILE A 199 -14.52 -5.10 -16.55
CA ILE A 199 -15.78 -4.72 -17.22
C ILE A 199 -16.32 -3.37 -16.78
N GLY A 200 -15.62 -2.65 -15.89
CA GLY A 200 -15.99 -1.29 -15.47
C GLY A 200 -17.24 -1.21 -14.58
N GLU A 201 -17.66 -2.32 -13.97
CA GLU A 201 -18.77 -2.32 -13.01
C GLU A 201 -18.36 -1.67 -11.68
N ASN A 202 -19.01 -0.57 -11.31
CA ASN A 202 -18.93 0.02 -9.96
C ASN A 202 -19.98 -0.64 -9.07
N SER A 203 -19.69 -1.84 -8.58
CA SER A 203 -20.62 -2.63 -7.76
C SER A 203 -20.29 -2.54 -6.28
N ILE A 204 -20.40 -1.34 -5.69
CA ILE A 204 -20.37 -1.14 -4.22
C ILE A 204 -21.35 -0.05 -3.83
#